data_AF-A0AA96ED67-F1
#
_entry.id   AF-A0AA96ED67-F1
#
_cell.length_a   1.000
_cell.length_b   1.000
_cell.length_c   1.000
_cell.angle_alpha   90.00
_cell.angle_beta   90.00
_cell.angle_gamma   90.00
#
_symmetry.space_group_name_H-M   'P 1'
#
loop_
_entity.id
_entity.type
_entity.pdbx_description
1 polymer ?
#
loop_
_entity_poly.entity_id
_entity_poly.type
_entity_poly.pdbx_seq_one_letter_code
_entity_poly.pdbx_strand_id
1 'polypeptide(L)'
;MTFDEFVKLAGQSSIKELHIESHEGDVFVFRAMTDDDEEHVLVDHHGKPIRPQSLTDARKRLSDVGGLENVPLYLVQQVPYDEMIGLDADQESHKTPLTLHSGA
;
A
#
# COMPACT_ATOMS: atom_id res chain seq x y z
N MET A 1 7.91 3.43 7.67
CA MET A 1 8.87 3.97 6.69
C MET A 1 8.38 5.32 6.20
N THR A 2 9.23 6.35 6.11
CA THR A 2 8.79 7.63 5.54
C THR A 2 8.56 7.50 4.03
N PHE A 3 7.75 8.39 3.45
CA PHE A 3 7.51 8.37 2.01
C PHE A 3 8.78 8.59 1.17
N ASP A 4 9.67 9.49 1.61
CA ASP A 4 10.93 9.75 0.90
C ASP A 4 11.88 8.55 0.95
N GLU A 5 11.95 7.85 2.09
CA GLU A 5 12.68 6.58 2.20
C GLU A 5 12.11 5.52 1.28
N PHE A 6 10.79 5.41 1.20
CA PHE A 6 10.12 4.47 0.29
C PHE A 6 10.50 4.75 -1.18
N VAL A 7 10.41 6.01 -1.63
CA VAL A 7 10.77 6.37 -3.01
C VAL A 7 12.22 6.04 -3.31
N LYS A 8 13.13 6.29 -2.35
CA LYS A 8 14.54 5.94 -2.49
C LYS A 8 14.75 4.43 -2.63
N LEU A 9 14.12 3.62 -1.76
CA LEU A 9 14.23 2.16 -1.79
C LEU A 9 13.61 1.57 -3.06
N ALA A 10 12.48 2.12 -3.53
CA ALA A 10 11.85 1.73 -4.77
C ALA A 10 12.77 1.95 -5.97
N GLY A 11 13.45 3.10 -6.03
CA GLY A 11 14.47 3.39 -7.05
C GLY A 11 15.71 2.50 -6.98
N GLN A 12 15.93 1.82 -5.85
CA GLN A 12 17.00 0.84 -5.64
C GLN A 12 16.55 -0.62 -5.87
N SER A 13 15.29 -0.82 -6.28
CA SER A 13 14.66 -2.14 -6.42
C SER A 13 14.64 -2.94 -5.11
N SER A 14 14.58 -2.25 -3.96
CA SER A 14 14.51 -2.85 -2.62
C SER A 14 13.08 -2.93 -2.05
N ILE A 15 12.10 -2.59 -2.89
CA ILE A 15 10.67 -2.73 -2.57
C ILE A 15 10.10 -3.80 -3.49
N LYS A 16 9.65 -4.89 -2.86
CA LYS A 16 9.04 -6.03 -3.52
C LYS A 16 7.67 -5.69 -4.09
N GLU A 17 6.85 -4.98 -3.31
CA GLU A 17 5.52 -4.52 -3.72
C GLU A 17 5.00 -3.40 -2.82
N LEU A 18 4.04 -2.64 -3.34
CA LEU A 18 3.29 -1.61 -2.62
C LEU A 18 1.81 -2.00 -2.59
N HIS A 19 1.22 -1.92 -1.40
CA HIS A 19 -0.21 -2.11 -1.19
C HIS A 19 -0.89 -0.79 -0.87
N ILE A 20 -2.07 -0.62 -1.44
CA ILE A 20 -3.08 0.35 -1.00
C ILE A 20 -4.11 -0.48 -0.22
N GLU A 21 -4.06 -0.39 1.10
CA GLU A 21 -5.02 -1.07 1.96
C GLU A 21 -6.29 -0.24 2.06
N SER A 22 -7.42 -0.84 1.73
CA SER A 22 -8.74 -0.29 1.98
C SER A 22 -9.27 -0.85 3.29
N HIS A 23 -9.55 0.05 4.23
CA HIS A 23 -10.15 -0.24 5.54
C HIS A 23 -11.60 0.26 5.57
N GLU A 24 -12.34 -0.12 6.61
CA GLU A 24 -13.72 0.36 6.83
C GLU A 24 -13.78 1.90 6.86
N GLY A 25 -14.87 2.46 6.34
CA GLY A 25 -15.09 3.91 6.32
C GLY A 25 -14.30 4.65 5.24
N ASP A 26 -14.01 3.98 4.11
CA ASP A 26 -13.26 4.52 2.96
C ASP A 26 -11.86 5.03 3.35
N VAL A 27 -11.22 4.36 4.32
CA VAL A 27 -9.89 4.73 4.80
C VAL A 27 -8.84 3.96 4.02
N PHE A 28 -7.96 4.70 3.34
CA PHE A 28 -6.84 4.12 2.61
C PHE A 28 -5.52 4.33 3.35
N VAL A 29 -4.65 3.32 3.33
CA VAL A 29 -3.28 3.39 3.88
C VAL A 29 -2.31 2.75 2.89
N PHE A 30 -1.10 3.28 2.80
CA PHE A 30 -0.02 2.64 2.04
C PHE A 30 0.81 1.72 2.92
N ARG A 31 1.08 0.51 2.42
CA ARG A 31 2.00 -0.44 3.03
C ARG A 31 2.98 -0.95 1.99
N ALA A 32 4.27 -0.74 2.24
CA ALA A 32 5.33 -1.28 1.40
C ALA A 32 5.82 -2.61 1.98
N MET A 33 6.10 -3.56 1.10
CA MET A 33 6.81 -4.80 1.42
C MET A 33 8.23 -4.69 0.88
N THR A 34 9.23 -4.85 1.73
CA THR A 34 10.64 -4.88 1.31
C THR A 34 11.03 -6.25 0.77
N ASP A 35 12.21 -6.36 0.18
CA ASP A 35 12.73 -7.64 -0.32
C ASP A 35 12.96 -8.68 0.79
N ASP A 36 13.16 -8.21 2.03
CA ASP A 36 13.33 -9.05 3.23
C ASP A 36 11.98 -9.50 3.84
N ASP A 37 10.88 -9.31 3.10
CA ASP A 37 9.50 -9.60 3.53
C ASP A 37 9.06 -8.80 4.78
N GLU A 38 9.68 -7.63 5.02
CA GLU A 38 9.22 -6.72 6.06
C GLU A 38 8.15 -5.75 5.53
N GLU A 39 7.08 -5.60 6.31
CA GLU A 39 6.00 -4.68 6.00
C GLU A 39 6.15 -3.33 6.72
N HIS A 40 5.99 -2.24 5.97
CA HIS A 40 6.13 -0.89 6.49
C HIS A 40 4.97 -0.01 6.04
N VAL A 41 4.23 0.54 7.01
CA VAL A 41 3.27 1.62 6.74
C VAL A 41 4.03 2.87 6.32
N LEU A 42 3.58 3.51 5.23
CA LEU A 42 4.15 4.77 4.79
C LEU A 42 3.64 5.92 5.67
N VAL A 43 4.57 6.70 6.20
CA VAL A 43 4.30 7.83 7.07
C VAL A 43 4.83 9.14 6.48
N ASP A 44 4.22 10.25 6.88
CA ASP A 44 4.73 11.58 6.60
C ASP A 44 5.98 11.91 7.46
N HIS A 45 6.52 13.12 7.27
CA HIS A 45 7.68 13.60 8.02
C HIS A 45 7.42 13.81 9.52
N HIS A 46 6.16 13.77 9.96
CA HIS A 46 5.78 13.79 11.37
C HIS A 46 5.56 12.38 11.94
N GLY A 47 5.78 11.33 11.15
CA GLY A 47 5.55 9.94 11.55
C GLY A 47 4.08 9.52 11.53
N LYS A 48 3.19 10.33 10.94
CA LYS A 48 1.77 9.99 10.83
C LYS A 48 1.52 9.18 9.56
N PRO A 49 0.71 8.10 9.59
CA PRO A 49 0.35 7.36 8.39
C PRO A 49 -0.22 8.26 7.30
N ILE A 50 0.27 8.08 6.07
CA ILE A 50 -0.27 8.77 4.91
C ILE A 50 -1.60 8.11 4.57
N ARG A 51 -2.66 8.91 4.59
CA ARG A 51 -4.03 8.45 4.34
C ARG A 51 -4.60 9.15 3.11
N PRO A 52 -4.52 8.51 1.93
CA PRO A 52 -5.22 9.01 0.76
C PRO A 52 -6.73 9.06 1.01
N GLN A 53 -7.39 10.08 0.44
CA GLN A 53 -8.84 10.22 0.58
C GLN A 53 -9.63 9.33 -0.39
N SER A 54 -8.96 8.79 -1.39
CA SER A 54 -9.53 7.86 -2.38
C SER A 54 -8.42 7.09 -3.08
N LEU A 55 -8.80 6.03 -3.79
CA LEU A 55 -7.86 5.32 -4.65
C LEU A 55 -7.25 6.22 -5.75
N THR A 56 -8.01 7.19 -6.25
CA THR A 56 -7.53 8.18 -7.22
C THR A 56 -6.48 9.10 -6.60
N ASP A 57 -6.72 9.60 -5.37
CA ASP A 57 -5.73 10.41 -4.64
C ASP A 57 -4.47 9.59 -4.37
N ALA A 58 -4.63 8.31 -4.01
CA ALA A 58 -3.51 7.41 -3.76
C ALA A 58 -2.62 7.26 -5.01
N ARG A 59 -3.23 6.92 -6.16
CA ARG A 59 -2.50 6.77 -7.43
C ARG A 59 -1.85 8.07 -7.90
N LYS A 60 -2.52 9.20 -7.72
CA LYS A 60 -1.98 10.51 -8.08
C LYS A 60 -0.69 10.81 -7.31
N ARG A 61 -0.70 10.62 -5.98
CA ARG A 61 0.50 10.81 -5.14
C ARG A 61 1.68 9.97 -5.58
N LEU A 62 1.42 8.70 -5.93
CA LEU A 62 2.47 7.80 -6.42
C LEU A 62 2.98 8.19 -7.82
N SER A 63 2.08 8.67 -8.69
CA SER A 63 2.46 9.11 -10.04
C SER A 63 3.25 10.42 -10.04
N ASP A 64 2.94 11.33 -9.11
CA ASP A 64 3.55 12.66 -9.02
C ASP A 64 5.05 12.61 -8.67
N VAL A 65 5.51 11.54 -7.99
CA VAL A 65 6.92 11.38 -7.61
C VAL A 65 7.78 10.65 -8.64
N GLY A 66 7.16 9.84 -9.52
CA GLY A 66 7.86 9.04 -10.52
C GLY A 66 8.81 7.98 -9.91
N GLY A 67 9.42 7.15 -10.76
CA GLY A 67 10.39 6.14 -10.32
C GLY A 67 9.79 4.92 -9.62
N LEU A 68 8.46 4.80 -9.64
CA LEU A 68 7.69 3.69 -9.07
C LEU A 68 7.11 2.76 -10.14
N GLU A 69 7.42 2.98 -11.42
CA GLU A 69 6.79 2.31 -12.56
C GLU A 69 6.99 0.78 -12.54
N ASN A 70 8.07 0.33 -11.92
CA ASN A 70 8.42 -1.08 -11.80
C ASN A 70 8.00 -1.71 -10.47
N VAL A 71 7.41 -0.94 -9.54
CA VAL A 71 6.95 -1.48 -8.26
C VAL A 71 5.55 -2.07 -8.45
N PRO A 72 5.35 -3.37 -8.20
CA PRO A 72 4.03 -3.98 -8.23
C PRO A 72 3.10 -3.27 -7.24
N LEU A 73 1.96 -2.78 -7.72
CA LEU A 73 0.96 -2.08 -6.93
C LEU A 73 -0.29 -2.94 -6.79
N TYR A 74 -0.78 -3.11 -5.57
CA TYR A 74 -2.00 -3.89 -5.29
C TYR A 74 -2.98 -3.08 -4.45
N LEU A 75 -4.27 -3.21 -4.74
CA LEU A 75 -5.35 -2.89 -3.80
C LEU A 75 -5.56 -4.10 -2.92
N VAL A 76 -5.50 -3.91 -1.61
CA VAL A 76 -5.75 -4.94 -0.62
C VAL A 76 -6.98 -4.54 0.18
N GLN A 77 -8.02 -5.35 0.13
CA GLN A 77 -9.22 -5.11 0.94
C GLN A 77 -9.04 -5.82 2.28
N GLN A 78 -8.92 -5.04 3.34
CA GLN A 78 -8.95 -5.58 4.69
C GLN A 78 -10.41 -5.85 5.02
N VAL A 79 -10.80 -7.12 5.02
CA VAL A 79 -12.08 -7.54 5.56
C VAL A 79 -11.97 -7.54 7.08
N PRO A 80 -12.94 -6.95 7.81
CA PRO A 80 -12.96 -7.10 9.25
C PRO A 80 -13.02 -8.59 9.57
N TYR A 81 -12.21 -9.02 10.53
CA TYR A 81 -12.36 -10.33 11.14
C TYR A 81 -13.78 -10.40 11.70
N ASP A 82 -14.69 -11.01 10.95
CA ASP A 82 -15.98 -11.42 11.51
C ASP A 82 -15.63 -12.31 12.71
N GLU A 83 -16.18 -11.99 13.87
CA GLU A 83 -15.94 -12.62 15.17
C GLU A 83 -16.42 -14.10 15.20
N MET A 84 -15.96 -14.92 14.26
CA MET A 84 -16.12 -16.36 14.22
C MET A 84 -15.05 -16.95 15.14
N ILE A 85 -15.34 -16.93 16.45
CA ILE A 85 -14.59 -17.66 17.47
C ILE A 85 -14.43 -19.11 17.01
N GLY A 86 -13.21 -19.55 16.70
CA GLY A 86 -12.87 -20.97 16.64
C GLY A 86 -12.18 -21.50 15.39
N LEU A 87 -11.77 -20.66 14.44
CA LEU A 87 -10.87 -21.08 13.36
C LEU A 87 -9.77 -20.02 13.19
N ASP A 88 -8.51 -20.47 13.16
CA ASP A 88 -7.37 -19.64 12.76
C ASP A 88 -7.62 -19.17 11.32
N ALA A 89 -8.28 -18.03 11.19
CA ALA A 89 -8.55 -17.42 9.90
C ALA A 89 -7.30 -16.65 9.48
N ASP A 90 -6.31 -17.39 8.96
CA ASP A 90 -5.39 -16.84 7.97
C ASP A 90 -6.20 -16.54 6.70
N GLN A 91 -7.01 -15.47 6.76
CA GLN A 91 -7.73 -14.99 5.60
C GLN A 91 -6.69 -14.30 4.72
N GLU A 92 -6.24 -15.02 3.70
CA GLU A 92 -5.33 -14.54 2.68
C GLU A 92 -5.91 -13.24 2.09
N SER A 93 -5.30 -12.11 2.43
CA SER A 93 -5.80 -10.80 2.02
C SER A 93 -5.86 -10.75 0.48
N HIS A 94 -7.04 -10.52 -0.08
CA HIS A 94 -7.21 -10.49 -1.54
C HIS A 94 -6.45 -9.30 -2.15
N LYS A 95 -5.39 -9.61 -2.91
CA LYS A 95 -4.59 -8.63 -3.66
C LYS A 95 -5.16 -8.45 -5.07
N THR A 96 -5.66 -7.26 -5.37
CA THR A 96 -6.08 -6.88 -6.74
C THR A 96 -5.00 -6.03 -7.39
N PRO A 97 -4.37 -6.45 -8.50
CA PRO A 97 -3.35 -5.65 -9.17
C PRO A 97 -3.90 -4.28 -9.63
N LEU A 98 -3.09 -3.24 -9.47
CA LEU A 98 -3.38 -1.89 -9.94
C LEU A 98 -2.26 -1.39 -10.85
N THR A 99 -2.64 -0.52 -11.78
CA THR A 99 -1.69 0.28 -12.55
C THR A 99 -1.56 1.66 -11.92
N LEU A 100 -0.35 2.23 -11.91
CA LEU A 100 -0.11 3.61 -11.49
C LEU A 100 -0.84 4.60 -12.39
N HIS A 101 -0.78 4.37 -13.70
CA HIS A 101 -1.54 5.14 -14.67
C HIS A 101 -2.97 4.62 -14.72
N SER A 102 -3.93 5.50 -14.42
CA SER A 102 -5.31 5.31 -14.85
C SER A 102 -5.30 5.27 -16.38
N GLY A 103 -5.77 4.17 -16.99
CA GLY A 103 -5.99 4.16 -18.44
C GLY A 103 -6.83 5.37 -18.83
N ALA A 104 -6.28 6.21 -19.72
CA ALA A 104 -6.96 7.36 -20.28
C ALA A 104 -8.11 6.95 -21.20
#